data_AF-C8P9T2-F1
#
_entry.id   AF-C8P9T2-F1
#
_cell.length_a   1.000
_cell.length_b   1.000
_cell.length_c   1.000
_cell.angle_alpha   90.00
_cell.angle_beta   90.00
_cell.angle_gamma   90.00
#
_symmetry.space_group_name_H-M   'P 1'
#
loop_
_entity.id
_entity.type
_entity.pdbx_description
1 polymer ?
#
loop_
_entity_poly.entity_id
_entity_poly.type
_entity_poly.pdbx_seq_one_letter_code
_entity_poly.pdbx_strand_id
1 'polypeptide(L)'
;MMVDSGYTGQNFANEISSLTSAKVIVVKRNELHQFSVIPQRWLIERSFSWLGNYHRLWRNCERKLNTSLMMVSLAFIRLLLKRY
;
A
#
# COMPACT_ATOMS: atom_id res chain seq x y z
N MET A 1 -7.78 -5.26 1.94
CA MET A 1 -6.32 -5.11 1.81
C MET A 1 -5.82 -5.98 0.67
N MET A 2 -5.13 -5.41 -0.32
CA MET A 2 -4.52 -6.20 -1.39
C MET A 2 -3.17 -6.72 -0.94
N VAL A 3 -2.90 -8.00 -1.20
CA VAL A 3 -1.68 -8.65 -0.72
C VAL A 3 -1.09 -9.51 -1.84
N ASP A 4 0.24 -9.61 -1.85
CA ASP A 4 0.97 -10.42 -2.82
C ASP A 4 0.66 -11.91 -2.68
N SER A 5 0.88 -12.66 -3.75
CA SER A 5 0.68 -14.10 -3.87
C SER A 5 1.46 -14.93 -2.86
N GLY A 6 2.52 -14.38 -2.23
CA GLY A 6 3.25 -15.04 -1.15
C GLY A 6 2.47 -15.13 0.18
N TYR A 7 1.43 -14.32 0.35
CA TYR A 7 0.60 -14.29 1.56
C TYR A 7 -0.71 -15.08 1.39
N THR A 8 -0.62 -16.24 0.74
CA THR A 8 -1.75 -17.15 0.59
C THR A 8 -1.96 -17.96 1.86
N GLY A 9 -3.02 -17.68 2.61
CA GLY A 9 -3.40 -18.49 3.77
C GLY A 9 -4.68 -18.01 4.44
N GLN A 10 -5.56 -18.95 4.82
CA GLN A 10 -6.80 -18.63 5.55
C GLN A 10 -6.48 -18.00 6.91
N ASN A 11 -5.42 -18.44 7.58
CA ASN A 11 -4.97 -17.90 8.86
C ASN A 11 -4.62 -16.41 8.76
N PHE A 12 -3.86 -16.04 7.72
CA PHE A 12 -3.48 -14.65 7.45
C PHE A 12 -4.70 -13.78 7.11
N ALA A 13 -5.63 -14.30 6.31
CA ALA A 13 -6.88 -13.59 6.02
C ALA A 13 -7.73 -13.38 7.28
N ASN A 14 -7.79 -14.38 8.17
CA ASN A 14 -8.53 -14.32 9.42
C ASN A 14 -7.90 -13.32 10.41
N GLU A 15 -6.56 -13.31 10.53
CA GLU A 15 -5.83 -12.35 11.36
C GLU A 15 -5.99 -10.90 10.87
N ILE A 16 -5.90 -10.66 9.56
CA ILE A 16 -6.14 -9.31 9.04
C ILE A 16 -7.59 -8.88 9.23
N SER A 17 -8.53 -9.81 9.07
CA SER A 17 -9.94 -9.56 9.31
C SER A 17 -10.22 -9.20 10.77
N SER A 18 -9.54 -9.83 11.73
CA SER A 18 -9.69 -9.50 13.15
C SER A 18 -9.03 -8.16 13.51
N LEU A 19 -7.86 -7.85 12.93
CA LEU A 19 -7.11 -6.63 13.24
C LEU A 19 -7.73 -5.38 12.57
N THR A 20 -8.24 -5.52 11.35
CA THR A 20 -8.53 -4.37 10.47
C THR A 20 -9.97 -4.37 9.93
N SER A 21 -10.77 -5.39 10.25
CA SER A 21 -12.12 -5.62 9.68
C SER A 21 -12.16 -5.53 8.14
N ALA A 22 -11.02 -5.76 7.48
CA ALA A 22 -10.85 -5.53 6.05
C ALA A 22 -10.73 -6.85 5.29
N LYS A 23 -11.47 -6.97 4.19
CA LYS A 23 -11.37 -8.14 3.30
C LYS A 23 -10.01 -8.19 2.60
N VAL A 24 -9.31 -9.31 2.70
CA VAL A 24 -8.04 -9.54 2.00
C VAL A 24 -8.31 -9.99 0.56
N ILE A 25 -7.64 -9.36 -0.40
CA ILE A 25 -7.70 -9.72 -1.82
C ILE A 25 -6.29 -10.15 -2.22
N VAL A 26 -6.08 -11.44 -2.44
CA VAL A 26 -4.79 -11.98 -2.89
C VAL A 26 -4.67 -11.79 -4.39
N VAL A 27 -3.63 -11.07 -4.80
CA VAL A 27 -3.34 -10.82 -6.22
C VAL A 27 -2.31 -11.83 -6.69
N LYS A 28 -2.74 -12.85 -7.43
CA LYS A 28 -1.84 -13.84 -8.05
C LYS A 28 -1.70 -13.56 -9.54
N ARG A 29 -0.45 -13.36 -10.01
CA ARG A 29 -0.12 -13.35 -11.45
C ARG A 29 0.29 -14.75 -11.86
N ASN A 30 -0.69 -15.57 -12.26
CA ASN A 30 -0.42 -16.95 -12.67
C ASN A 30 -0.07 -17.07 -14.16
N GLU A 31 -0.37 -16.04 -14.96
CA GLU A 31 -0.20 -16.05 -16.42
C GLU A 31 0.68 -14.86 -16.84
N LEU A 32 1.93 -15.15 -17.20
CA LEU A 32 2.92 -14.14 -17.59
C LEU A 32 2.60 -13.43 -18.92
N HIS A 33 1.75 -14.05 -19.76
CA HIS A 33 1.50 -13.62 -21.15
C HIS A 33 0.14 -12.96 -21.37
N GLN A 34 -0.72 -12.89 -20.36
CA GLN A 34 -2.07 -12.31 -20.47
C GLN A 34 -2.20 -11.08 -19.56
N PHE A 35 -2.54 -9.93 -20.14
CA PHE A 35 -2.86 -8.73 -19.35
C PHE A 35 -4.26 -8.87 -18.74
N SER A 36 -4.33 -9.04 -17.42
CA SER A 36 -5.58 -9.02 -16.66
C SER A 36 -5.72 -7.73 -15.86
N VAL A 37 -6.88 -7.08 -15.95
CA VAL A 37 -7.18 -5.88 -15.17
C VAL A 37 -7.47 -6.30 -13.73
N ILE A 38 -6.53 -5.98 -12.82
CA ILE A 38 -6.70 -6.24 -11.39
C ILE A 38 -7.57 -5.12 -10.80
N PRO A 39 -8.74 -5.44 -10.22
CA PRO A 39 -9.63 -4.42 -9.66
C PRO A 39 -8.93 -3.68 -8.51
N GLN A 40 -9.12 -2.35 -8.43
CA GLN A 40 -8.59 -1.45 -7.39
C GLN A 40 -7.06 -1.25 -7.34
N ARG A 41 -6.28 -1.85 -8.24
CA ARG A 41 -4.82 -1.65 -8.30
C ARG A 41 -4.42 -0.18 -8.52
N TRP A 42 -5.22 0.54 -9.32
CA TRP A 42 -5.01 1.96 -9.59
C TRP A 42 -4.96 2.81 -8.32
N LEU A 43 -5.66 2.44 -7.26
CA LEU A 43 -5.69 3.20 -6.00
C LEU A 43 -4.35 3.13 -5.27
N ILE A 44 -3.73 1.94 -5.27
CA ILE A 44 -2.41 1.70 -4.68
C ILE A 44 -1.35 2.44 -5.49
N GLU A 45 -1.32 2.24 -6.80
CA GLU A 45 -0.35 2.89 -7.70
C GLU A 45 -0.48 4.42 -7.66
N ARG A 46 -1.71 4.94 -7.59
CA ARG A 46 -1.96 6.38 -7.40
C ARG A 46 -1.42 6.90 -6.07
N SER A 47 -1.63 6.16 -4.99
CA SER A 47 -1.12 6.53 -3.66
C SER A 47 0.41 6.55 -3.65
N PHE A 48 1.06 5.57 -4.28
CA PHE A 48 2.52 5.55 -4.44
C PHE A 48 3.03 6.67 -5.35
N SER A 49 2.33 6.98 -6.45
CA SER A 49 2.68 8.10 -7.33
C SER A 49 2.68 9.43 -6.57
N TRP A 50 1.73 9.64 -5.67
CA TRP A 50 1.71 10.82 -4.81
C TRP A 50 2.86 10.86 -3.82
N LEU A 51 3.19 9.74 -3.20
CA LEU A 51 4.34 9.63 -2.28
C LEU A 51 5.68 9.81 -3.02
N GLY A 52 5.77 9.41 -4.29
CA GLY A 52 6.96 9.56 -5.12
C GLY A 52 7.40 11.01 -5.32
N ASN A 53 6.48 11.97 -5.22
CA ASN A 53 6.81 13.40 -5.28
C ASN A 53 7.53 13.91 -4.02
N TYR A 54 7.48 13.17 -2.92
CA TYR A 54 8.15 13.54 -1.69
C TYR A 54 9.55 12.92 -1.64
N HIS A 55 10.54 13.66 -2.16
CA HIS A 55 11.95 13.24 -2.17
C HIS A 55 12.47 12.74 -0.82
N ARG A 56 11.97 13.31 0.27
CA ARG A 56 12.39 12.98 1.64
C ARG A 56 12.00 11.55 2.06
N LEU A 57 10.96 10.98 1.47
CA LEU A 57 10.53 9.60 1.74
C LEU A 57 11.40 8.55 1.05
N TRP A 58 12.08 8.91 -0.04
CA TRP A 58 12.83 7.95 -0.87
C TRP A 58 14.34 8.22 -0.92
N ARG A 59 14.75 9.47 -1.09
CA ARG A 59 16.17 9.84 -1.21
C ARG A 59 16.83 10.21 0.11
N ASN A 60 16.07 10.82 1.02
CA ASN A 60 16.55 11.20 2.36
C ASN A 60 15.82 10.40 3.44
N CYS A 61 15.85 9.08 3.33
CA CYS A 61 15.21 8.19 4.29
C CYS A 61 15.75 8.45 5.70
N GLU A 62 14.84 8.62 6.66
CA GLU A 62 15.19 8.82 8.06
C GLU A 62 15.85 7.54 8.62
N ARG A 63 16.86 7.70 9.49
CA ARG A 63 17.57 6.57 10.09
C ARG A 63 16.71 5.75 11.07
N LYS A 64 15.75 6.39 11.75
CA LYS A 64 14.85 5.74 12.71
C LYS A 64 13.51 5.42 12.03
N LEU A 65 12.98 4.22 12.31
CA LEU A 65 11.69 3.78 11.77
C LEU A 65 10.52 4.63 12.28
N ASN A 66 10.56 5.07 13.54
CA ASN A 66 9.50 5.93 14.09
C ASN A 66 9.41 7.26 13.35
N THR A 67 10.56 7.87 13.04
CA THR A 67 10.59 9.13 12.30
C THR A 67 10.17 8.95 10.85
N SER A 68 10.56 7.86 10.18
CA SER A 68 10.11 7.59 8.81
C SER A 68 8.59 7.38 8.76
N LEU A 69 8.02 6.66 9.72
CA LEU A 69 6.58 6.47 9.84
C LEU A 69 5.83 7.80 10.02
N MET A 70 6.32 8.68 10.90
CA MET A 70 5.73 10.01 11.07
C MET A 70 5.78 10.85 9.79
N MET A 71 6.85 10.75 9.01
CA MET A 71 6.97 11.47 7.73
C MET A 71 5.97 10.97 6.68
N VAL A 72 5.71 9.66 6.61
CA VAL A 72 4.68 9.09 5.74
C VAL A 72 3.31 9.64 6.13
N SER A 73 2.96 9.60 7.43
CA SER A 73 1.67 10.11 7.92
C SER A 73 1.50 11.60 7.62
N LEU A 74 2.55 12.42 7.82
CA LEU A 74 2.52 13.85 7.49
C LEU A 74 2.31 14.09 5.99
N ALA A 75 2.95 13.30 5.12
CA ALA A 75 2.78 13.40 3.67
C ALA A 75 1.34 13.13 3.25
N PHE A 76 0.67 12.13 3.85
CA PHE A 76 -0.74 11.86 3.61
C PHE A 76 -1.67 12.96 4.13
N ILE A 77 -1.43 13.47 5.34
CA ILE A 77 -2.21 14.59 5.90
C ILE A 77 -2.12 15.81 4.98
N ARG A 78 -0.92 16.17 4.54
CA ARG A 78 -0.70 17.30 3.61
C ARG A 78 -1.41 17.08 2.28
N LEU A 79 -1.41 15.84 1.78
CA LEU A 79 -2.09 15.51 0.53
C LEU A 79 -3.61 15.66 0.64
N LEU A 80 -4.19 15.17 1.74
CA LEU A 80 -5.62 15.30 2.01
C LEU A 80 -6.01 16.77 2.17
N LEU A 81 -5.26 17.55 2.94
CA LEU A 81 -5.49 18.99 3.14
C LEU A 81 -5.33 19.83 1.87
N LYS A 82 -4.52 19.40 0.90
CA LYS A 82 -4.39 20.12 -0.38
C LYS A 82 -5.60 19.86 -1.30
N ARG A 83 -6.33 18.78 -1.05
CA ARG A 83 -7.34 18.26 -1.97
C ARG A 83 -8.77 18.57 -1.51
N TYR A 84 -8.97 18.64 -0.20
CA TYR A 84 -10.21 19.07 0.46
C TYR A 84 -10.01 20.45 1.04
#